data_AF-A0A7J4KW66-F1
#
_entry.id   AF-A0A7J4KW66-F1
#
_cell.length_a   1.000
_cell.length_b   1.000
_cell.length_c   1.000
_cell.angle_alpha   90.00
_cell.angle_beta   90.00
_cell.angle_gamma   90.00
#
_symmetry.space_group_name_H-M   'P 1'
#
loop_
_entity.id
_entity.type
_entity.pdbx_description
1 polymer ?
#
loop_
_entity_poly.entity_id
_entity_poly.type
_entity_poly.pdbx_seq_one_letter_code
_entity_poly.pdbx_strand_id
1 'polypeptide(L)' 'IFHDKVSVIDSNAFSTGSFNYTGNADSGNAENLVIVKDEKLAQAFEEEFLKYWNSN' A
#
# COMPACT_ATOMS: atom_id res chain seq x y z
N ILE A 1 4.89 14.97 5.40
CA ILE A 1 4.92 13.67 6.12
C ILE A 1 4.19 12.68 5.23
N PHE A 2 4.77 11.51 5.00
CA PHE A 2 4.16 10.45 4.19
C PHE A 2 3.08 9.72 5.00
N HIS A 3 1.86 9.56 4.46
CA HIS A 3 0.72 8.99 5.18
C HIS A 3 0.03 7.84 4.44
N ASP A 4 0.42 7.57 3.20
CA ASP A 4 -0.16 6.50 2.41
C ASP A 4 0.32 5.15 2.94
N LYS A 5 -0.62 4.20 3.00
CA LYS A 5 -0.40 2.83 3.47
C LYS A 5 -0.74 1.91 2.32
N VAL A 6 0.27 1.65 1.50
CA VAL A 6 0.12 0.90 0.25
C VAL A 6 1.14 -0.23 0.23
N SER A 7 0.75 -1.38 -0.32
CA SER A 7 1.68 -2.46 -0.65
C SER A 7 1.32 -3.01 -2.02
N VAL A 8 2.31 -3.14 -2.90
CA VAL A 8 2.14 -3.73 -4.24
C VAL A 8 2.60 -5.18 -4.20
N ILE A 9 1.84 -6.08 -4.85
CA ILE A 9 2.11 -7.52 -4.93
C ILE A 9 2.28 -7.88 -6.41
N ASP A 10 3.49 -8.32 -6.76
CA ASP A 10 3.87 -8.86 -8.06
C ASP A 10 3.41 -8.02 -9.27
N SER A 11 3.37 -6.69 -9.12
CA SER A 11 2.87 -5.74 -10.14
C SER A 11 1.45 -6.01 -10.64
N ASN A 12 0.67 -6.87 -9.95
CA ASN A 12 -0.63 -7.38 -10.41
C ASN A 12 -1.78 -7.00 -9.47
N ALA A 13 -1.48 -6.73 -8.20
CA ALA A 13 -2.44 -6.30 -7.20
C ALA A 13 -1.78 -5.33 -6.23
N PHE A 14 -2.60 -4.58 -5.50
CA PHE A 14 -2.13 -3.76 -4.39
C PHE A 14 -3.14 -3.76 -3.26
N SER A 15 -2.65 -3.51 -2.05
CA SER A 15 -3.49 -3.24 -0.88
C SER A 15 -3.41 -1.76 -0.50
N THR A 16 -4.52 -1.21 -0.01
CA THR A 16 -4.58 0.14 0.56
C THR A 16 -5.62 0.22 1.69
N GLY A 17 -5.53 1.26 2.51
CA GLY A 17 -6.50 1.53 3.56
C GLY A 17 -5.93 2.36 4.71
N SER A 18 -6.55 2.25 5.88
CA SER A 18 -6.07 2.89 7.10
C SER A 18 -5.05 2.04 7.86
N PHE A 19 -4.99 0.73 7.55
CA PHE A 19 -4.19 -0.26 8.26
C PHE A 19 -2.68 0.01 8.18
N ASN A 20 -2.03 0.15 9.35
CA ASN A 20 -0.57 0.13 9.49
C ASN A 20 -0.11 -1.27 9.92
N TYR A 21 1.07 -1.72 9.52
CA TYR A 21 1.65 -3.00 9.98
C TYR A 21 2.13 -2.94 11.44
N THR A 22 1.19 -2.84 12.38
CA THR A 22 1.43 -2.78 13.83
C THR A 22 0.40 -3.62 14.57
N GLY A 23 0.75 -4.13 15.75
CA GLY A 23 -0.19 -4.95 16.55
C GLY A 23 -1.48 -4.22 16.94
N ASN A 24 -1.42 -2.91 17.19
CA ASN A 24 -2.63 -2.14 17.48
C ASN A 24 -3.57 -2.02 16.27
N ALA A 25 -3.04 -1.92 15.05
CA ALA A 25 -3.88 -1.90 13.85
C ALA A 25 -4.55 -3.27 13.60
N ASP A 26 -3.87 -4.35 13.96
CA ASP A 26 -4.35 -5.73 13.80
C ASP A 26 -5.42 -6.12 14.83
N SER A 27 -5.21 -5.79 16.11
CA SER A 27 -6.08 -6.29 17.19
C SER A 27 -6.77 -5.22 18.05
N GLY A 28 -6.44 -3.94 17.88
CA GLY A 28 -6.92 -2.85 18.75
C GLY A 28 -7.82 -1.83 18.07
N ASN A 29 -7.43 -1.38 16.88
CA ASN A 29 -8.09 -0.33 16.14
C ASN A 29 -9.11 -0.89 15.14
N ALA A 30 -10.15 -0.11 14.87
CA ALA A 30 -11.03 -0.35 13.73
C ALA A 30 -10.36 0.18 12.46
N GLU A 31 -9.58 -0.68 11.80
CA GLU A 31 -8.88 -0.36 10.55
C GLU A 31 -9.56 -1.00 9.35
N ASN A 32 -9.31 -0.45 8.16
CA ASN A 32 -9.70 -1.06 6.90
C ASN A 32 -8.47 -1.42 6.04
N LEU A 33 -8.57 -2.57 5.36
CA LEU A 33 -7.63 -3.02 4.34
C LEU A 33 -8.44 -3.49 3.12
N VAL A 34 -8.16 -2.91 1.96
CA VAL A 34 -8.78 -3.28 0.69
C VAL A 34 -7.69 -3.81 -0.23
N ILE A 35 -7.96 -4.95 -0.87
CA ILE A 35 -7.09 -5.52 -1.89
C ILE A 35 -7.75 -5.29 -3.24
N VAL A 36 -7.03 -4.66 -4.15
CA VAL A 36 -7.46 -4.39 -5.52
C VAL A 36 -6.60 -5.23 -6.47
N LYS A 37 -7.27 -6.02 -7.33
CA LYS A 37 -6.62 -6.86 -8.35
C LYS A 37 -6.80 -6.20 -9.71
N ASP A 38 -5.90 -5.29 -10.02
CA ASP A 38 -5.85 -4.58 -11.29
C ASP A 38 -4.38 -4.29 -11.61
N GLU A 39 -3.86 -4.94 -12.66
CA GLU A 39 -2.45 -4.86 -13.05
C GLU A 39 -2.03 -3.43 -13.39
N LYS A 40 -2.86 -2.69 -14.12
CA LYS A 40 -2.55 -1.33 -14.55
C LYS A 40 -2.44 -0.38 -13.37
N LEU A 41 -3.36 -0.49 -12.41
CA LEU A 41 -3.30 0.31 -11.18
C LEU A 41 -2.14 -0.12 -10.27
N ALA A 42 -1.87 -1.42 -10.16
CA ALA A 42 -0.75 -1.94 -9.37
C ALA A 42 0.59 -1.40 -9.89
N GLN A 43 0.80 -1.42 -11.22
CA GLN A 43 1.99 -0.84 -11.86
C GLN A 43 2.11 0.66 -11.59
N ALA A 44 1.00 1.41 -11.64
CA ALA A 44 1.02 2.85 -11.33
C ALA A 44 1.46 3.14 -9.89
N PHE A 45 1.01 2.35 -8.91
CA PHE A 45 1.47 2.47 -7.51
C PHE A 45 2.92 2.04 -7.33
N GLU A 46 3.38 1.03 -8.07
CA GLU A 46 4.78 0.59 -8.07
C GLU A 46 5.71 1.67 -8.62
N GLU A 47 5.36 2.29 -9.75
CA GLU A 47 6.10 3.40 -10.33
C GLU A 47 6.22 4.57 -9.34
N GLU A 48 5.14 4.91 -8.63
CA GLU A 48 5.16 5.97 -7.62
C GLU A 48 6.08 5.61 -6.44
N PHE A 49 6.02 4.37 -5.94
CA PHE A 49 6.95 3.88 -4.93
C PHE A 49 8.40 3.99 -5.41
N LEU A 50 8.70 3.57 -6.64
CA LEU A 50 10.04 3.60 -7.20
C LEU A 50 10.57 5.03 -7.38
N LYS A 51 9.72 6.03 -7.65
CA LYS A 51 10.15 7.44 -7.69
C LYS A 51 10.73 7.88 -6.33
N TYR A 52 10.05 7.56 -5.24
CA TYR A 52 10.51 7.90 -3.89
C TYR A 52 11.68 7.02 -3.43
N TRP A 53 11.69 5.74 -3.81
CA TRP A 53 12.78 4.83 -3.48
C TRP A 53 14.10 5.23 -4.15
N ASN A 54 14.02 5.71 -5.39
CA ASN A 54 15.19 6.12 -6.17
C ASN A 54 15.55 7.60 -6.00
N SER A 55 14.73 8.39 -5.31
CA SER A 55 15.09 9.77 -4.99
C SER A 55 16.11 9.78 -3.84
N ASN A 56 17.36 10.15 -4.15
CA ASN A 56 18.43 10.41 -3.18
C ASN A 56 18.16 11.70 -2.38
#